data_AF-A0A949BAS0-F1
#
_entry.id   AF-A0A949BAS0-F1
#
_cell.length_a   1.000
_cell.length_b   1.000
_cell.length_c   1.000
_cell.angle_alpha   90.00
_cell.angle_beta   90.00
_cell.angle_gamma   90.00
#
_symmetry.space_group_name_H-M   'P 1'
#
loop_
_entity.id
_entity.type
_entity.pdbx_description
1 polymer ?
#
loop_
_entity_poly.entity_id
_entity_poly.type
_entity_poly.pdbx_seq_one_letter_code
_entity_poly.pdbx_strand_id
1 'polypeptide(L)' 'MENLKTLKIFNTRIEAEVLRSLLESSGIKSWILSDDAGSMYPAQASINGVRLMVRDEDFKTASELLARDESA' A
#
# COMPACT_ATOMS: atom_id res chain seq x y z
N MET A 1 14.34 -11.83 9.85
CA MET A 1 13.64 -10.55 10.04
C MET A 1 12.83 -10.32 8.78
N GLU A 2 11.51 -10.16 8.87
CA GLU A 2 10.70 -9.84 7.69
C GLU A 2 10.95 -8.37 7.30
N ASN A 3 11.72 -8.15 6.23
CA ASN A 3 11.97 -6.82 5.69
C ASN A 3 10.78 -6.40 4.83
N LEU A 4 9.97 -5.47 5.34
CA LEU A 4 8.86 -4.88 4.62
C LEU A 4 9.29 -3.52 4.04
N LYS A 5 8.92 -3.26 2.79
CA LYS A 5 9.12 -1.97 2.11
C LYS A 5 7.78 -1.35 1.73
N THR A 6 7.68 -0.03 1.89
CA THR A 6 6.53 0.75 1.44
C THR A 6 6.51 0.84 -0.08
N LEU A 7 5.47 0.28 -0.68
CA LEU A 7 5.23 0.26 -2.12
C LEU A 7 4.58 1.56 -2.61
N LYS A 8 3.49 1.97 -1.96
CA LYS A 8 2.74 3.20 -2.28
C LYS A 8 2.04 3.72 -1.04
N ILE A 9 1.80 5.03 -1.02
CA ILE A 9 1.02 5.71 0.01
C ILE A 9 -0.27 6.20 -0.65
N PHE A 10 -1.39 5.88 -0.01
CA PHE A 10 -2.74 6.22 -0.45
C PHE A 10 -3.36 7.26 0.47
N ASN A 11 -4.31 8.02 -0.08
CA ASN A 11 -5.07 8.98 0.71
C ASN A 11 -6.15 8.29 1.54
N THR A 12 -6.70 7.19 1.03
CA THR A 12 -7.76 6.43 1.69
C THR A 12 -7.40 4.96 1.82
N ARG A 13 -7.97 4.31 2.84
CA ARG A 13 -7.82 2.86 3.03
C ARG A 13 -8.42 2.07 1.88
N ILE A 14 -9.50 2.58 1.28
CA ILE A 14 -10.21 1.91 0.19
C ILE A 14 -9.28 1.72 -1.02
N GLU A 15 -8.56 2.76 -1.42
CA GLU A 15 -7.59 2.66 -2.53
C GLU A 15 -6.48 1.63 -2.23
N ALA A 16 -5.99 1.60 -0.99
CA ALA A 16 -4.97 0.63 -0.57
C ALA A 16 -5.49 -0.81 -0.60
N GLU A 17 -6.74 -1.05 -0.19
CA GLU A 17 -7.37 -2.39 -0.22
C GLU A 17 -7.60 -2.89 -1.65
N VAL A 18 -7.95 -2.00 -2.59
CA VAL A 18 -8.07 -2.35 -4.02
C VAL A 18 -6.73 -2.87 -4.53
N LEU A 19 -5.65 -2.13 -4.30
CA LEU A 19 -4.35 -2.53 -4.81
C LEU A 19 -3.78 -3.75 -4.06
N ARG A 20 -4.04 -3.88 -2.77
CA ARG A 20 -3.74 -5.09 -2.00
C ARG A 20 -4.40 -6.32 -2.62
N SER A 21 -5.67 -6.23 -3.00
CA SER A 21 -6.41 -7.34 -3.61
C SER A 21 -5.80 -7.77 -4.95
N LEU A 22 -5.31 -6.81 -5.74
CA LEU A 22 -4.59 -7.07 -7.00
C LEU A 22 -3.26 -7.81 -6.76
N LEU A 23 -2.47 -7.34 -5.78
CA LEU A 23 -1.20 -7.99 -5.40
C LEU A 23 -1.43 -9.40 -4.88
N GLU A 24 -2.42 -9.60 -4.00
CA GLU A 24 -2.75 -10.91 -3.44
C GLU A 24 -3.25 -11.89 -4.52
N SER A 25 -4.03 -11.41 -5.49
CA SER A 25 -4.45 -12.20 -6.66
C SER A 25 -3.27 -12.63 -7.53
N SER A 26 -2.17 -11.89 -7.48
CA SER A 26 -0.91 -12.19 -8.17
C SER A 26 0.06 -13.01 -7.31
N GLY A 27 -0.38 -13.45 -6.12
CA GLY A 27 0.43 -14.23 -5.17
C GLY A 27 1.40 -13.41 -4.31
N ILE A 28 1.34 -12.09 -4.38
CA ILE A 28 2.20 -11.18 -3.63
C ILE A 28 1.52 -10.80 -2.32
N LYS A 29 2.15 -11.15 -1.19
CA LYS A 29 1.66 -10.74 0.12
C LYS A 29 1.89 -9.25 0.35
N SER A 30 0.85 -8.56 0.82
CA SER A 30 0.92 -7.14 1.13
C SER A 30 0.23 -6.81 2.46
N TRP A 31 0.66 -5.72 3.07
CA TRP A 31 0.21 -5.24 4.38
C TRP A 31 -0.21 -3.78 4.27
N ILE A 32 -1.37 -3.46 4.83
CA ILE A 32 -1.86 -2.09 4.93
C ILE A 32 -1.54 -1.57 6.31
N LEU A 33 -0.76 -0.49 6.36
CA LEU A 33 -0.44 0.25 7.57
C LEU A 33 -1.10 1.63 7.48
N SER A 34 -2.12 1.83 8.29
CA SER A 34 -2.89 3.07 8.36
C SER A 34 -2.73 3.68 9.75
N ASP A 35 -2.43 4.97 9.82
CA ASP A 35 -2.33 5.72 11.08
C ASP A 35 -3.73 6.22 11.47
N ASP A 36 -4.62 5.28 11.81
CA ASP A 36 -6.04 5.55 12.12
C ASP A 36 -6.23 6.10 13.54
N ALA A 37 -5.21 6.72 14.13
CA ALA A 37 -5.24 7.28 15.48
C ALA A 37 -6.17 8.51 15.54
N GLY A 38 -7.48 8.26 15.65
CA GLY A 38 -8.44 9.11 16.33
C GLY A 38 -8.57 10.55 15.86
N SER A 39 -9.30 10.77 14.76
CA SER A 39 -10.43 11.72 14.68
C SER A 39 -10.32 13.12 15.34
N MET A 40 -9.18 13.80 15.31
CA MET A 40 -9.10 15.20 15.78
C MET A 40 -8.55 16.20 14.75
N TYR A 41 -7.85 15.75 13.71
CA TYR A 41 -7.30 16.62 12.67
C TYR A 41 -7.33 15.96 11.28
N PRO A 42 -8.41 16.14 10.48
CA PRO A 42 -8.47 15.62 9.11
C PRO A 42 -7.33 16.13 8.22
N ALA A 43 -6.75 17.30 8.52
CA ALA A 43 -5.58 17.83 7.81
C ALA A 43 -4.25 17.10 8.13
N GLN A 44 -4.16 16.37 9.25
CA GLN A 44 -2.96 15.57 9.61
C GLN A 44 -3.06 14.12 9.12
N ALA A 45 -4.27 13.58 8.95
CA ALA A 45 -4.47 12.29 8.28
C ALA A 45 -3.88 12.29 6.85
N SER A 46 -3.88 13.46 6.19
CA SER A 46 -3.23 13.65 4.89
C SER A 46 -1.69 13.60 4.91
N ILE A 47 -1.04 13.71 6.07
CA ILE A 47 0.43 13.75 6.16
C ILE A 47 1.03 12.35 6.26
N ASN A 48 0.35 11.41 6.93
CA ASN A 48 0.87 10.05 7.13
C ASN A 48 0.26 8.99 6.20
N GLY A 49 -0.94 9.23 5.66
CA GLY A 49 -1.60 8.40 4.64
C GLY A 49 -1.76 6.92 5.01
N VAL A 50 -2.26 6.14 4.06
CA VAL A 50 -2.36 4.68 4.16
C VAL A 50 -1.21 4.05 3.37
N ARG A 51 -0.29 3.39 4.06
CA ARG A 51 0.88 2.77 3.44
C ARG A 51 0.58 1.33 3.06
N LEU A 52 0.72 1.00 1.79
CA LEU A 52 0.76 -0.38 1.33
C LEU A 52 2.21 -0.84 1.32
N MET A 53 2.49 -1.93 2.02
CA MET A 53 3.81 -2.50 2.18
C MET A 53 3.85 -3.92 1.61
N VAL A 54 5.00 -4.31 1.07
CA VAL A 54 5.28 -5.65 0.57
C VAL A 54 6.63 -6.12 1.12
N ARG A 55 6.96 -7.40 0.95
CA ARG A 55 8.30 -7.88 1.28
C ARG A 55 9.33 -7.26 0.36
N ASP A 56 10.54 -7.05 0.87
CA ASP A 56 11.65 -6.53 0.07
C ASP A 56 11.94 -7.39 -1.17
N GLU A 57 11.80 -8.72 -1.04
CA GLU A 57 11.93 -9.69 -2.15
C GLU A 57 10.89 -9.48 -3.25
N ASP A 58 9.67 -9.08 -2.89
CA ASP A 58 8.55 -8.86 -3.81
C ASP A 58 8.45 -7.41 -4.29
N PHE A 59 9.21 -6.48 -3.70
CA PHE A 59 9.08 -5.05 -3.95
C PHE A 59 9.22 -4.68 -5.42
N LYS A 60 10.17 -5.30 -6.11
CA LYS A 60 10.40 -5.06 -7.54
C LYS A 60 9.22 -5.56 -8.38
N THR A 61 8.78 -6.80 -8.15
CA THR A 61 7.66 -7.42 -8.86
C THR A 61 6.36 -6.64 -8.64
N ALA A 62 6.09 -6.23 -7.40
CA ALA A 62 4.92 -5.43 -7.05
C ALA A 62 4.94 -4.05 -7.72
N SER A 63 6.11 -3.40 -7.80
CA SER A 63 6.28 -2.11 -8.48
C SER A 63 6.05 -2.22 -9.99
N GLU A 64 6.55 -3.28 -10.61
CA GLU A 64 6.33 -3.55 -12.04
C GLU A 64 4.84 -3.82 -12.34
N LEU A 65 4.15 -4.54 -11.45
CA LEU A 65 2.73 -4.83 -11.60
C LEU A 65 1.87 -3.57 -11.50
N LEU A 66 2.19 -2.68 -10.56
CA LEU A 66 1.61 -1.34 -10.43
C LEU A 66 1.78 -0.51 -11.71
N ALA A 67 2.99 -0.45 -12.25
CA ALA A 67 3.28 0.33 -13.44
C ALA A 67 2.48 -0.15 -14.67
N ARG A 68 2.18 -1.46 -14.73
CA ARG A 68 1.36 -2.04 -15.80
C ARG A 68 -0.12 -1.71 -15.66
N ASP A 69 -0.62 -1.66 -14.42
CA ASP A 69 -2.02 -1.32 -14.12
C ASP A 69 -2.31 0.17 -14.36
N GLU A 70 -1.38 1.07 -13.99
CA GLU A 70 -1.53 2.52 -14.23
C GLU A 70 -1.40 2.92 -15.72
N SER A 71 -0.98 2.00 -16.59
CA SER A 71 -0.83 2.22 -18.04
C SER A 71 -2.02 1.71 -18.88
N ALA A 72 -3.08 1.20 -18.24
CA ALA A 72 -4.23 0.57 -18.89
C ALA A 72 -5.47 1.48 -18.98
#